data_AF-Q4QKN7-F1
#
_entry.id   AF-Q4QKN7-F1
#
_cell.length_a   1.000
_cell.length_b   1.000
_cell.length_c   1.000
_cell.angle_alpha   90.00
_cell.angle_beta   90.00
_cell.angle_gamma   90.00
#
_symmetry.space_group_name_H-M   'P 1'
#
loop_
_entity.id
_entity.type
_entity.pdbx_description
1 polymer ?
#
loop_
_entity_poly.entity_id
_entity_poly.type
_entity_poly.pdbx_seq_one_letter_code
_entity_poly.pdbx_strand_id
1 'polypeptide(L)'
;MHYIAEIRNECGSYASHGQDIEHKQISSDLALFVLHSTNAILGFILHFYIATNDYRRSERIQYEDNQRINELIDEAYEMETIYKISYSQALFAQDPDTYREMVLEFEQIEYERLMDTL
;
A
#
# COMPACT_ATOMS: atom_id res chain seq x y z
N MET A 1 19.56 10.91 -9.86
CA MET A 1 19.75 9.44 -9.76
C MET A 1 21.12 8.96 -10.24
N HIS A 2 21.73 9.56 -11.27
CA HIS A 2 23.05 9.16 -11.81
C HIS A 2 24.18 9.14 -10.77
N TYR A 3 24.34 10.23 -10.01
CA TYR A 3 25.40 10.38 -9.01
C TYR A 3 25.35 9.35 -7.87
N ILE A 4 24.15 8.92 -7.45
CA ILE A 4 24.01 7.90 -6.39
C ILE A 4 24.43 6.52 -6.95
N ALA A 5 24.08 6.24 -8.20
CA ALA A 5 24.52 5.01 -8.88
C ALA A 5 26.04 4.99 -9.09
N GLU A 6 26.65 6.13 -9.42
CA GLU A 6 28.12 6.27 -9.53
C GLU A 6 28.81 6.05 -8.18
N ILE A 7 28.33 6.66 -7.09
CA ILE A 7 28.86 6.44 -5.74
C ILE A 7 28.75 4.96 -5.34
N ARG A 8 27.60 4.31 -5.60
CA ARG A 8 27.41 2.88 -5.35
C ARG A 8 28.39 2.02 -6.16
N ASN A 9 28.64 2.38 -7.42
CA ASN A 9 29.53 1.62 -8.28
C ASN A 9 31.02 1.86 -7.92
N GLU A 10 31.39 3.05 -7.46
CA GLU A 10 32.76 3.40 -7.04
C GLU A 10 33.10 2.85 -5.64
N CYS A 11 32.13 2.82 -4.72
CA CYS A 11 32.37 2.50 -3.31
C CYS A 11 31.74 1.17 -2.85
N GLY A 12 30.83 0.58 -3.64
CA GLY A 12 30.11 -0.65 -3.29
C GLY A 12 30.80 -1.91 -3.80
N SER A 13 31.51 -2.60 -2.92
CA SER A 13 32.08 -3.93 -3.16
C SER A 13 31.02 -5.02 -3.01
N TYR A 14 30.14 -5.17 -4.00
CA TYR A 14 29.16 -6.28 -4.01
C TYR A 14 29.31 -7.26 -5.18
N ALA A 15 30.19 -6.98 -6.15
CA ALA A 15 30.34 -7.83 -7.35
C ALA A 15 31.76 -7.87 -7.93
N SER A 16 32.81 -7.88 -7.11
CA SER A 16 34.16 -8.18 -7.59
C SER A 16 34.72 -9.37 -6.82
N HIS A 17 34.52 -10.58 -7.35
CA HIS A 17 35.16 -11.81 -6.87
C HIS A 17 36.63 -11.90 -7.29
N GLY A 18 37.36 -10.82 -7.01
CA GLY A 18 38.79 -10.73 -7.19
C GLY A 18 39.14 -9.47 -7.93
N GLN A 19 39.56 -8.43 -7.21
CA GLN A 19 40.64 -7.57 -7.64
C GLN A 19 41.34 -6.93 -6.43
N ASP A 20 42.67 -7.00 -6.51
CA ASP A 20 43.71 -6.32 -5.73
C ASP A 20 43.68 -4.79 -6.00
N ILE A 21 42.59 -4.09 -5.69
CA ILE A 21 42.48 -2.63 -5.92
C ILE A 21 42.07 -1.94 -4.61
N GLU A 22 42.83 -0.91 -4.23
CA GLU A 22 42.46 0.00 -3.14
C GLU A 22 41.07 0.61 -3.42
N HIS A 23 40.07 0.17 -2.66
CA HIS A 23 38.73 0.72 -2.75
C HIS A 23 38.70 2.15 -2.20
N LYS A 24 38.03 3.05 -2.95
CA LYS A 24 37.79 4.42 -2.52
C LYS A 24 36.82 4.39 -1.32
N GLN A 25 37.31 4.82 -0.16
CA GLN A 25 36.51 4.87 1.06
C GLN A 25 35.43 5.95 0.94
N ILE A 26 34.21 5.64 1.36
CA ILE A 26 33.14 6.63 1.48
C ILE A 26 33.55 7.66 2.54
N SER A 27 33.44 8.95 2.23
CA SER A 27 33.72 9.98 3.23
C SER A 27 32.67 9.97 4.34
N SER A 28 33.09 10.24 5.58
CA SER A 28 32.18 10.38 6.73
C SER A 28 31.06 11.38 6.45
N ASP A 29 31.39 12.48 5.77
CA ASP A 29 30.45 13.55 5.47
C ASP A 29 29.35 13.11 4.51
N LEU A 30 29.72 12.33 3.48
CA LEU A 30 28.75 11.76 2.54
C LEU A 30 27.86 10.72 3.24
N ALA A 31 28.43 9.89 4.11
CA ALA A 31 27.67 8.92 4.88
C ALA A 31 26.66 9.59 5.82
N LEU A 32 27.08 10.65 6.53
CA LEU A 32 26.21 11.46 7.40
C LEU A 32 25.11 12.15 6.58
N PHE A 33 25.45 12.76 5.45
CA PHE A 33 24.48 13.39 4.57
C PHE A 33 23.41 12.39 4.11
N VAL A 34 23.81 11.24 3.58
CA VAL A 34 22.88 10.20 3.13
C VAL A 34 22.00 9.72 4.28
N LEU A 35 22.59 9.41 5.44
CA LEU A 35 21.85 8.95 6.62
C LEU A 35 20.76 9.96 7.04
N HIS A 36 21.12 11.24 7.16
CA HIS A 36 20.19 12.26 7.60
C HIS A 36 19.12 12.58 6.54
N SER A 37 19.49 12.67 5.26
CA SER A 37 18.52 12.87 4.18
C SER A 37 17.54 11.71 4.06
N THR A 38 18.03 10.46 4.12
CA THR A 38 17.17 9.27 4.10
C THR A 38 16.21 9.24 5.28
N ASN A 39 16.70 9.52 6.49
CA ASN A 39 15.84 9.58 7.68
C ASN A 39 14.78 10.69 7.59
N ALA A 40 15.13 11.86 7.07
CA ALA A 40 14.18 12.95 6.89
C ALA A 40 13.08 12.59 5.88
N ILE A 41 13.46 12.00 4.74
CA ILE A 41 12.51 11.57 3.69
C ILE A 41 11.61 10.46 4.21
N LEU A 42 12.17 9.42 4.83
CA LEU A 42 11.39 8.31 5.40
C LEU A 42 10.46 8.79 6.51
N GLY A 43 10.95 9.67 7.39
CA GLY A 43 10.14 10.27 8.45
C GLY A 43 8.97 11.08 7.89
N PHE A 44 9.20 11.86 6.83
CA PHE A 44 8.14 12.58 6.14
C PHE A 44 7.12 11.64 5.49
N ILE A 45 7.56 10.63 4.74
CA ILE A 45 6.67 9.65 4.10
C ILE A 45 5.80 8.95 5.15
N LEU A 46 6.41 8.49 6.25
CA LEU A 46 5.69 7.80 7.32
C LEU A 46 4.70 8.75 8.02
N HIS A 47 5.12 9.98 8.33
CA HIS A 47 4.24 10.97 8.93
C HIS A 47 3.06 11.29 8.02
N PHE A 48 3.31 11.51 6.73
CA PHE A 48 2.27 11.77 5.74
C PHE A 48 1.29 10.60 5.68
N TYR A 49 1.78 9.37 5.55
CA TYR A 49 0.98 8.15 5.54
C TYR A 49 0.06 7.99 6.77
N ILE A 50 0.55 8.34 7.96
CA ILE A 50 -0.23 8.32 9.21
C ILE A 50 -1.23 9.48 9.25
N ALA A 51 -0.77 10.70 8.96
CA ALA A 51 -1.56 11.92 9.11
C ALA A 51 -2.72 12.01 8.11
N THR A 52 -2.56 11.47 6.91
CA THR A 52 -3.61 11.49 5.87
C THR A 52 -4.57 10.31 5.97
N ASN A 53 -4.33 9.33 6.86
CA ASN A 53 -5.11 8.10 6.98
C ASN A 53 -5.18 7.27 5.66
N ASP A 54 -4.28 7.55 4.71
CA ASP A 54 -4.24 6.91 3.38
C ASP A 54 -3.87 5.42 3.47
N TYR A 55 -3.33 4.98 4.60
CA TYR A 55 -3.10 3.56 4.88
C TYR A 55 -4.38 2.70 4.89
N ARG A 56 -5.54 3.29 5.21
CA ARG A 56 -6.81 2.55 5.14
C ARG A 56 -7.16 2.17 3.70
N ARG A 57 -6.67 2.92 2.71
CA ARG A 57 -6.82 2.56 1.28
C ARG A 57 -5.87 1.46 0.83
N SER A 58 -4.74 1.29 1.53
CA SER A 58 -3.71 0.30 1.18
C SER A 58 -3.91 -1.05 1.85
N GLU A 59 -4.76 -1.14 2.88
CA GLU A 59 -5.13 -2.43 3.47
C GLU A 59 -5.72 -3.35 2.39
N ARG A 60 -5.16 -4.56 2.34
CA ARG A 60 -5.62 -5.58 1.42
C ARG A 60 -6.95 -6.11 1.93
N ILE A 61 -8.03 -5.67 1.31
CA ILE A 61 -9.38 -6.14 1.62
C ILE A 61 -9.47 -7.63 1.34
N GLN A 62 -9.88 -8.40 2.35
CA GLN A 62 -10.22 -9.82 2.20
C GLN A 62 -11.73 -9.93 2.05
N TYR A 63 -12.18 -10.76 1.10
CA TYR A 63 -13.60 -10.92 0.81
C TYR A 63 -14.35 -11.47 2.03
N GLU A 64 -13.73 -12.38 2.75
CA GLU A 64 -14.28 -13.10 3.90
C GLU A 64 -14.57 -12.19 5.10
N ASP A 65 -13.84 -11.08 5.24
CA ASP A 65 -14.01 -10.12 6.34
C ASP A 65 -15.21 -9.17 6.13
N ASN A 66 -15.82 -9.19 4.94
CA ASN A 66 -16.77 -8.19 4.47
C ASN A 66 -18.18 -8.76 4.21
N GLN A 67 -18.58 -9.77 4.98
CA GLN A 67 -19.83 -10.51 4.75
C GLN A 67 -21.07 -9.61 4.63
N ARG A 68 -21.21 -8.61 5.49
CA ARG A 68 -22.42 -7.76 5.51
C ARG A 68 -22.59 -6.94 4.23
N ILE A 69 -21.52 -6.35 3.71
CA ILE A 69 -21.58 -5.61 2.43
C ILE A 69 -21.68 -6.58 1.25
N ASN A 70 -21.07 -7.78 1.34
CA ASN A 70 -21.24 -8.81 0.32
C ASN A 70 -22.70 -9.22 0.14
N GLU A 71 -23.40 -9.45 1.25
CA GLU A 71 -24.84 -9.77 1.26
C GLU A 71 -25.67 -8.65 0.64
N LEU A 72 -25.39 -7.39 0.99
CA LEU A 72 -26.08 -6.22 0.42
C LEU A 72 -25.84 -6.08 -1.09
N ILE A 73 -24.61 -6.33 -1.55
CA ILE A 73 -24.27 -6.32 -2.98
C ILE A 73 -25.03 -7.45 -3.68
N ASP A 74 -25.02 -8.66 -3.13
CA ASP A 74 -25.68 -9.81 -3.73
C ASP A 74 -27.20 -9.65 -3.77
N GLU A 75 -27.81 -9.02 -2.76
CA GLU A 75 -29.24 -8.68 -2.75
C GLU A 75 -29.57 -7.60 -3.77
N ALA A 76 -28.77 -6.54 -3.86
CA ALA A 76 -28.99 -5.42 -4.77
C ALA A 76 -28.89 -5.82 -6.25
N TYR A 77 -28.06 -6.83 -6.56
CA TYR A 77 -27.82 -7.33 -7.91
C TYR A 77 -28.33 -8.76 -8.12
N GLU A 78 -29.29 -9.21 -7.30
CA GLU A 78 -29.88 -10.54 -7.47
C GLU A 78 -30.55 -10.63 -8.86
N MET A 79 -30.14 -11.63 -9.64
CA MET A 79 -30.69 -11.88 -10.98
C MET A 79 -31.47 -13.19 -11.00
N GLU A 80 -32.70 -13.15 -11.51
CA GLU A 80 -33.50 -14.36 -11.79
C GLU A 80 -32.84 -15.16 -12.92
N THR A 81 -31.95 -16.06 -12.53
CA THR A 81 -31.20 -16.92 -13.45
C THR A 81 -31.23 -18.36 -12.94
N ILE A 82 -31.08 -19.31 -13.85
CA ILE A 82 -31.10 -20.75 -13.53
C ILE A 82 -29.96 -21.12 -12.56
N TYR A 83 -28.87 -20.37 -12.60
CA TYR A 83 -27.71 -20.56 -11.74
C TYR A 83 -27.52 -19.34 -10.86
N LYS A 84 -27.52 -19.53 -9.54
CA LYS A 84 -27.24 -18.45 -8.59
C LYS A 84 -25.76 -18.06 -8.69
N ILE A 85 -25.50 -16.79 -9.01
CA ILE A 85 -24.16 -16.21 -9.07
C ILE A 85 -24.06 -15.21 -7.91
N SER A 86 -22.99 -15.26 -7.13
CA SER A 86 -22.65 -14.18 -6.19
C SER A 86 -22.01 -13.04 -6.98
N TYR A 87 -22.73 -11.93 -7.06
CA TYR A 87 -22.27 -10.72 -7.71
C TYR A 87 -21.10 -10.12 -6.93
N SER A 88 -21.17 -10.09 -5.60
CA SER A 88 -20.12 -9.62 -4.71
C SER A 88 -18.82 -10.39 -4.92
N GLN A 89 -18.88 -11.71 -5.04
CA GLN A 89 -17.71 -12.55 -5.28
C GLN A 89 -17.15 -12.38 -6.69
N ALA A 90 -18.03 -12.25 -7.69
CA ALA A 90 -17.62 -11.95 -9.07
C ALA A 90 -16.94 -10.58 -9.18
N LEU A 91 -17.50 -9.57 -8.49
CA LEU A 91 -16.95 -8.21 -8.43
C LEU A 91 -15.58 -8.22 -7.76
N PHE A 92 -15.43 -8.86 -6.59
CA PHE A 92 -14.13 -8.98 -5.93
C PHE A 92 -13.06 -9.65 -6.81
N ALA A 93 -13.43 -10.68 -7.58
CA ALA A 93 -12.48 -11.41 -8.41
C ALA A 93 -12.11 -10.67 -9.71
N GLN A 94 -13.04 -9.93 -10.30
CA GLN A 94 -12.88 -9.33 -11.63
C GLN A 94 -12.55 -7.84 -11.58
N ASP A 95 -13.05 -7.13 -10.56
CA ASP A 95 -12.86 -5.70 -10.35
C ASP A 95 -12.70 -5.37 -8.84
N PRO A 96 -11.53 -5.72 -8.27
CA PRO A 96 -11.26 -5.54 -6.85
C PRO A 96 -11.19 -4.07 -6.42
N ASP A 97 -10.91 -3.14 -7.34
CA ASP A 97 -10.87 -1.71 -7.04
C ASP A 97 -12.29 -1.16 -6.83
N THR A 98 -13.23 -1.48 -7.73
CA THR A 98 -14.65 -1.13 -7.54
C THR A 98 -15.21 -1.77 -6.27
N TYR A 99 -14.91 -3.05 -6.01
CA TYR A 99 -15.31 -3.70 -4.77
C TYR A 99 -14.78 -2.98 -3.53
N ARG A 100 -13.49 -2.59 -3.53
CA ARG A 100 -12.87 -1.83 -2.43
C ARG A 100 -13.58 -0.52 -2.18
N GLU A 101 -13.93 0.23 -3.22
CA GLU A 101 -14.63 1.51 -3.06
C GLU A 101 -15.98 1.32 -2.36
N MET A 102 -16.74 0.29 -2.75
CA MET A 102 -18.04 -0.03 -2.12
C MET A 102 -17.88 -0.42 -0.64
N VAL A 103 -16.84 -1.17 -0.28
CA VAL A 103 -16.52 -1.51 1.12
C VAL A 103 -16.23 -0.24 1.93
N LEU A 104 -15.37 0.64 1.40
CA LEU A 104 -14.99 1.88 2.10
C LEU A 104 -16.18 2.82 2.28
N GLU A 105 -17.04 2.94 1.28
CA GLU A 105 -18.28 3.73 1.37
C GLU A 105 -19.23 3.15 2.45
N PHE A 106 -19.38 1.83 2.48
CA PHE A 106 -20.19 1.15 3.50
C PHE A 106 -19.66 1.39 4.92
N GLU A 107 -18.35 1.26 5.15
CA GLU A 107 -17.74 1.55 6.45
C GLU A 107 -17.97 3.00 6.90
N GLN A 108 -17.86 3.95 5.96
CA GLN A 108 -18.10 5.36 6.25
C GLN A 108 -19.55 5.61 6.68
N ILE A 109 -20.52 5.04 5.97
CA ILE A 109 -21.95 5.17 6.31
C ILE A 109 -22.25 4.55 7.68
N GLU A 110 -21.71 3.37 7.99
CA GLU A 110 -21.93 2.73 9.29
C GLU A 110 -21.29 3.54 10.43
N TYR A 111 -20.12 4.14 10.20
CA TYR A 111 -19.50 5.04 11.17
C TYR A 111 -20.34 6.29 11.43
N GLU A 112 -20.87 6.94 10.38
CA GLU A 112 -21.75 8.11 10.50
C GLU A 112 -23.03 7.76 11.27
N ARG A 113 -23.67 6.61 10.97
CA ARG A 113 -24.86 6.13 11.69
C ARG A 113 -24.61 5.89 13.17
N LEU A 114 -23.46 5.31 13.52
CA LEU A 114 -23.07 5.09 14.92
C LEU A 114 -22.92 6.41 15.66
N MET A 115 -22.32 7.42 15.02
CA MET A 115 -22.16 8.76 15.60
C MET A 115 -23.48 9.50 15.79
N ASP A 116 -24.47 9.30 14.92
CA ASP A 116 -25.81 9.89 15.07
C ASP A 116 -26.62 9.29 16.23
N THR A 117 -26.21 8.12 16.74
CA THR A 117 -26.88 7.43 17.86
C THR A 117 -26.23 7.66 19.24
N LEU A 118 -25.13 8.42 19.31
CA LEU A 118 -24.39 8.79 20.52
C LEU A 118 -24.70 10.22 20.98
#